data_AF-A0AAJ0HX82-F1
#
_entry.id   AF-A0AAJ0HX82-F1
#
_cell.length_a   1.000
_cell.length_b   1.000
_cell.length_c   1.000
_cell.angle_alpha   90.00
_cell.angle_beta   90.00
_cell.angle_gamma   90.00
#
_symmetry.space_group_name_H-M   'P 1'
#
loop_
_entity.id
_entity.type
_entity.pdbx_description
1 polymer ?
#
loop_
_entity_poly.entity_id
_entity_poly.type
_entity_poly.pdbx_seq_one_letter_code
_entity_poly.pdbx_strand_id
1 'polypeptide(L)' 'PTESEESPLYVNAKQFDRILKRRVARQQLEESLTSKGRKPYLHESRHKQAMRRPRGPGGRFLTAVKVEAQK' A
#
# COMPACT_ATOMS: atom_id res chain seq x y z
N PRO A 1 11.26 22.58 -12.59
CA PRO A 1 12.32 22.22 -13.55
C PRO A 1 13.70 22.40 -12.89
N THR A 2 14.06 21.46 -12.03
CA THR A 2 15.44 21.28 -11.59
C THR A 2 15.97 20.12 -12.43
N GLU A 3 16.44 20.45 -13.64
CA GLU A 3 17.36 19.60 -14.39
C GLU A 3 18.62 19.49 -13.54
N SER A 4 18.56 18.56 -12.59
CA SER A 4 19.75 18.10 -11.91
C SER A 4 20.48 17.25 -12.94
N GLU A 5 21.50 17.86 -13.54
CA GLU A 5 22.75 17.21 -13.89
C GLU A 5 23.24 16.40 -12.67
N GLU A 6 22.51 15.35 -12.30
CA GLU A 6 22.82 14.47 -11.19
C GLU A 6 23.98 13.63 -11.68
N SER A 7 25.19 14.17 -11.49
CA SER A 7 26.45 13.44 -11.63
C SER A 7 26.21 12.02 -11.12
N PRO A 8 26.47 10.98 -11.93
CA PRO A 8 26.05 9.64 -11.56
C PRO A 8 26.77 9.28 -10.27
N LEU A 9 25.99 9.22 -9.18
CA LEU A 9 26.46 8.65 -7.93
C LEU A 9 27.09 7.31 -8.30
N TYR A 10 28.34 7.09 -7.92
CA TYR A 10 29.06 5.89 -8.32
C TYR A 10 28.29 4.67 -7.80
N VAL A 11 27.60 4.00 -8.72
CA VAL A 11 26.85 2.78 -8.47
C VAL A 11 27.63 1.60 -9.05
N ASN A 12 27.18 0.40 -8.72
CA ASN A 12 27.72 -0.80 -9.35
C ASN A 12 27.60 -0.71 -10.88
N ALA A 13 28.73 -0.86 -11.57
CA ALA A 13 28.82 -0.79 -13.03
C ALA A 13 27.84 -1.76 -13.73
N LYS A 14 27.60 -2.94 -13.15
CA LYS A 14 26.65 -3.94 -13.72
C LYS A 14 25.18 -3.52 -13.62
N GLN A 15 24.88 -2.48 -12.84
CA GLN A 15 23.52 -2.07 -12.54
C GLN A 15 23.15 -0.71 -13.15
N PHE A 16 24.13 0.12 -13.52
CA PHE A 16 23.94 1.50 -13.97
C PHE A 16 22.82 1.66 -15.01
N ASP A 17 22.94 1.00 -16.17
CA ASP A 17 21.96 1.10 -17.25
C ASP A 17 20.56 0.62 -16.83
N ARG A 18 20.50 -0.41 -15.99
CA ARG A 18 19.24 -0.97 -15.52
C ARG A 18 18.57 -0.07 -14.48
N ILE A 19 19.35 0.64 -13.66
CA ILE A 19 18.85 1.66 -12.73
C ILE A 19 18.18 2.77 -13.53
N LEU A 20 18.83 3.29 -14.57
CA LEU A 20 18.27 4.35 -15.43
C LEU A 20 16.95 3.90 -16.07
N LYS A 21 16.92 2.72 -16.71
CA LYS A 21 15.69 2.15 -17.29
C LYS A 21 14.55 1.99 -16.27
N ARG A 22 14.87 1.55 -15.04
CA ARG A 22 13.89 1.38 -13.96
C ARG A 22 13.43 2.70 -13.35
N ARG A 23 14.23 3.77 -13.39
CA ARG A 23 13.81 5.12 -12.97
C ARG A 23 12.70 5.63 -13.91
N VAL A 24 12.94 5.59 -15.21
CA VAL A 24 11.94 5.99 -16.23
C VAL A 24 10.65 5.16 -16.09
N ALA A 25 10.76 3.83 -15.98
CA ALA A 25 9.59 2.97 -15.83
C ALA A 25 8.79 3.24 -14.53
N ARG A 26 9.48 3.55 -13.42
CA ARG A 26 8.81 3.92 -12.16
C ARG A 26 8.12 5.27 -12.26
N GLN A 27 8.73 6.25 -12.91
CA GLN A 27 8.13 7.57 -13.12
C GLN A 27 6.83 7.44 -13.93
N GLN A 28 6.86 6.71 -15.06
CA GLN A 28 5.66 6.47 -15.88
C GLN A 28 4.56 5.74 -15.08
N LEU A 29 4.93 4.76 -14.25
CA LEU A 29 3.99 4.04 -13.40
C LEU A 29 3.41 4.94 -12.30
N GLU A 30 4.21 5.82 -11.70
CA GLU A 30 3.77 6.77 -10.68
C GLU A 30 2.83 7.83 -11.28
N GLU A 31 3.13 8.33 -12.47
CA GLU A 31 2.23 9.23 -13.23
C GLU A 31 0.87 8.57 -13.52
N SER A 32 0.88 7.26 -13.83
CA SER A 32 -0.36 6.48 -14.02
C SER A 32 -1.12 6.19 -12.72
N LEU A 33 -0.42 6.09 -11.58
CA LEU A 33 -0.98 5.78 -10.27
C LEU A 33 -1.34 7.08 -9.53
N THR A 34 -2.58 7.53 -9.68
CA THR A 34 -3.07 8.82 -9.18
C THR A 34 -3.06 8.97 -7.64
N SER A 35 -2.83 7.89 -6.88
CA SER A 35 -2.88 7.92 -5.41
C SER A 35 -1.49 7.96 -4.79
N LYS A 36 -1.03 9.17 -4.45
CA LYS A 36 0.23 9.44 -3.75
C LYS A 36 0.26 9.00 -2.26
N GLY A 37 -0.86 8.52 -1.72
CA GLY A 37 -0.99 8.15 -0.30
C GLY A 37 -1.72 6.82 -0.07
N ARG A 38 -1.42 6.17 1.05
CA ARG A 38 -2.11 4.94 1.46
C ARG A 38 -3.53 5.26 1.91
N LYS A 39 -4.52 4.55 1.36
CA LYS A 39 -5.91 4.64 1.82
C LYS A 39 -6.05 4.03 3.23
N PRO A 40 -6.96 4.53 4.09
CA PRO A 40 -7.20 3.96 5.43
C PRO A 40 -7.68 2.51 5.37
N TYR A 41 -8.36 2.13 4.29
CA TYR A 41 -8.74 0.77 3.94
C TYR A 41 -8.78 0.64 2.41
N LEU A 42 -8.64 -0.59 1.90
CA LEU A 42 -8.60 -0.83 0.46
C LEU A 42 -9.99 -0.92 -0.17
N HIS A 43 -10.96 -1.49 0.55
CA HIS A 43 -12.31 -1.77 0.04
C HIS A 43 -13.39 -1.37 1.04
N GLU A 44 -14.38 -0.62 0.56
CA GLU A 44 -15.49 -0.13 1.38
C GLU A 44 -16.34 -1.27 1.97
N SER A 45 -16.64 -2.30 1.17
CA SER A 45 -17.41 -3.46 1.61
C SER A 45 -16.73 -4.20 2.78
N ARG A 46 -15.40 -4.34 2.74
CA ARG A 46 -14.62 -4.97 3.81
C ARG A 46 -14.60 -4.12 5.07
N HIS A 47 -14.49 -2.80 4.93
CA HIS A 47 -14.58 -1.89 6.06
C HIS A 47 -15.94 -2.00 6.76
N LYS A 48 -17.04 -1.92 5.99
CA LYS A 48 -18.41 -2.12 6.49
C LYS A 48 -18.58 -3.48 7.17
N GLN A 49 -18.04 -4.56 6.59
CA GLN A 49 -18.07 -5.88 7.20
C GLN A 49 -17.34 -5.90 8.56
N ALA A 50 -16.14 -5.33 8.64
CA ALA A 50 -15.37 -5.28 9.89
C ALA A 50 -16.06 -4.44 10.98
N MET A 51 -16.78 -3.39 10.62
CA MET A 51 -17.53 -2.55 11.56
C MET A 51 -18.78 -3.24 12.11
N ARG A 52 -19.49 -4.05 11.30
CA ARG A 52 -20.71 -4.76 11.75
C ARG A 52 -20.45 -6.01 12.59
N ARG A 53 -19.22 -6.54 12.60
CA ARG A 53 -18.91 -7.78 13.34
C ARG A 53 -19.06 -7.58 14.85
N PRO A 54 -19.73 -8.51 15.57
CA PRO A 54 -19.85 -8.41 17.02
C PRO A 54 -18.48 -8.55 17.70
N ARG A 55 -18.29 -7.78 18.77
CA ARG A 55 -17.01 -7.69 19.50
C ARG A 55 -17.21 -8.03 20.96
N GLY A 56 -16.17 -8.59 21.58
CA GLY A 56 -16.09 -8.74 23.02
C GLY A 56 -15.61 -7.44 23.70
N PRO A 57 -15.58 -7.40 25.05
CA PRO A 57 -15.23 -6.20 25.82
C PRO A 57 -13.81 -5.66 25.56
N GLY A 58 -12.91 -6.47 24.97
CA GLY A 58 -11.56 -6.05 24.58
C GLY A 58 -11.41 -5.63 23.11
N GLY A 59 -12.50 -5.34 22.40
CA GLY A 59 -12.48 -4.90 21.00
C GLY A 59 -12.14 -6.00 19.97
N ARG A 60 -11.77 -7.19 20.42
CA ARG A 60 -11.58 -8.38 19.58
C ARG A 60 -12.93 -8.86 19.05
N PHE A 61 -12.93 -9.39 17.82
CA PHE A 61 -14.10 -10.08 17.30
C PHE A 61 -14.42 -11.30 18.14
N LEU A 62 -15.71 -11.58 18.32
CA LEU A 62 -16.15 -12.82 18.95
C LEU A 62 -15.74 -14.02 18.09
N THR A 63 -15.36 -15.12 18.76
CA THR A 63 -15.15 -16.41 18.12
C THR A 63 -16.50 -16.99 17.69
N ALA A 64 -16.52 -17.82 16.65
CA ALA A 64 -17.76 -18.36 16.07
C ALA A 64 -18.69 -18.99 17.13
N VAL A 65 -18.13 -19.78 18.05
CA VAL A 65 -18.86 -20.40 19.18
C VAL A 65 -19.55 -19.36 20.07
N LYS A 66 -18.88 -18.23 20.34
CA LYS A 66 -19.45 -17.14 21.17
C LYS A 66 -20.46 -16.29 20.41
N VAL A 67 -20.37 -16.25 19.07
CA VAL A 67 -21.37 -15.59 18.22
C VAL A 67 -22.66 -16.42 18.17
N GLU A 68 -22.55 -17.75 18.03
CA GLU A 68 -23.71 -18.65 18.07
C GLU A 68 -24.42 -18.59 19.42
N ALA A 69 -23.68 -18.52 20.52
CA ALA A 69 -24.26 -18.38 21.86
C ALA A 69 -24.92 -17.01 22.12
N GLN A 70 -24.67 -15.99 21.29
CA GLN A 70 -25.32 -14.66 21.37
C GLN A 70 -26.53 -14.52 20.45
N LYS A 71 -26.75 -15.49 19.57
CA LYS A 71 -27.85 -15.51 18.60
C LYS A 71 -29.10 -16.09 19.23
#